data_AF-A0A3P8W4T3-F1
#
_entry.id   AF-A0A3P8W4T3-F1
#
_cell.length_a   1.000
_cell.length_b   1.000
_cell.length_c   1.000
_cell.angle_alpha   90.00
_cell.angle_beta   90.00
_cell.angle_gamma   90.00
#
_symmetry.space_group_name_H-M   'P 1'
#
loop_
_entity.id
_entity.type
_entity.pdbx_description
1 polymer ?
#
loop_
_entity_poly.entity_id
_entity_poly.type
_entity_poly.pdbx_seq_one_letter_code
_entity_poly.pdbx_strand_id
1 'polypeptide(L)'
;MAPSIDRQGYWGQPTSTLDWCEENYVVSLYIAEFWNTVSNLIMILPPICGAIQTYRDGLEFRYIFSFLGLAAVGIGSWCFHMTLLYEMQLLDELPMIYSTCVFVMYGALVACLVMRSVFIVTWVYPWLRTLCYTSLCIFLLGFLLWNIDNIFCDSLRASRQSLPPAVGVLTQFHAWWHIFTGLGSYLHILLSLQIRSTYLKYRPNVKFLCGVWPTLHIEPQKTS
;
A
#
# COMPACT_ATOMS: atom_id res chain seq x y z
N MET A 1 15.59 5.78 15.55
CA MET A 1 16.72 5.11 14.87
C MET A 1 17.41 4.25 15.90
N ALA A 2 17.30 2.93 15.74
CA ALA A 2 17.81 1.97 16.71
C ALA A 2 19.18 1.43 16.23
N PRO A 3 20.17 1.26 17.11
CA PRO A 3 21.45 0.66 16.73
C PRO A 3 21.25 -0.83 16.42
N SER A 4 21.46 -1.23 15.17
CA SER A 4 21.50 -2.63 14.76
C SER A 4 22.75 -3.30 15.31
N ILE A 5 22.60 -4.50 15.87
CA ILE A 5 23.72 -5.44 15.87
C ILE A 5 23.90 -5.84 14.40
N ASP A 6 24.86 -5.21 13.73
CA ASP A 6 25.09 -5.35 12.28
C ASP A 6 25.44 -6.78 11.90
N ARG A 7 24.41 -7.57 11.58
CA ARG A 7 24.60 -8.74 10.73
C ARG A 7 24.83 -8.24 9.32
N GLN A 8 26.07 -8.39 8.84
CA GLN A 8 26.40 -8.09 7.46
C GLN A 8 25.66 -9.07 6.53
N GLY A 9 24.68 -8.55 5.79
CA GLY A 9 23.91 -9.31 4.82
C GLY A 9 24.51 -9.29 3.42
N TYR A 10 23.82 -9.95 2.47
CA TYR A 10 24.28 -10.13 1.09
C TYR A 10 24.52 -8.81 0.33
N TRP A 11 23.72 -7.78 0.57
CA TRP A 11 23.77 -6.51 -0.16
C TRP A 11 24.81 -5.52 0.37
N GLY A 12 25.60 -5.90 1.38
CA GLY A 12 26.59 -5.04 2.00
C GLY A 12 26.04 -4.27 3.20
N GLN A 13 26.75 -3.19 3.57
CA GLN A 13 26.35 -2.34 4.68
C GLN A 13 25.21 -1.41 4.26
N PRO A 14 24.16 -1.23 5.10
CA PRO A 14 23.10 -0.27 4.84
C PRO A 14 23.67 1.13 4.60
N THR A 15 23.21 1.80 3.54
CA THR A 15 23.59 3.19 3.21
C THR A 15 22.40 4.15 3.27
N SER A 16 21.19 3.62 3.50
CA SER A 16 19.99 4.42 3.68
C SER A 16 20.08 5.38 4.86
N THR A 17 19.35 6.48 4.76
CA THR A 17 19.22 7.46 5.85
C THR A 17 18.27 6.99 6.94
N LEU A 18 17.41 6.02 6.63
CA LEU A 18 16.43 5.41 7.53
C LEU A 18 16.66 3.90 7.61
N ASP A 19 16.47 3.38 8.82
CA ASP A 19 16.44 1.97 9.17
C ASP A 19 15.24 1.79 10.13
N TRP A 20 14.33 0.87 9.81
CA TRP A 20 13.06 0.75 10.50
C TRP A 20 13.17 -0.15 11.73
N CYS A 21 12.03 -0.39 12.40
CA CYS A 21 12.06 -1.14 13.64
C CYS A 21 12.29 -2.66 13.46
N GLU A 22 12.15 -3.20 12.26
CA GLU A 22 12.47 -4.61 12.00
C GLU A 22 13.98 -4.86 12.15
N GLU A 23 14.36 -6.05 12.62
CA GLU A 23 15.77 -6.43 12.77
C GLU A 23 16.37 -6.97 11.46
N ASN A 24 17.49 -6.38 11.03
CA ASN A 24 18.13 -6.67 9.75
C ASN A 24 18.70 -8.11 9.65
N TYR A 25 18.39 -8.78 8.54
CA TYR A 25 18.89 -10.10 8.15
C TYR A 25 18.65 -11.21 9.19
N VAL A 26 17.57 -11.10 9.98
CA VAL A 26 17.22 -12.11 11.00
C VAL A 26 16.60 -13.36 10.38
N VAL A 27 15.74 -13.20 9.36
CA VAL A 27 15.02 -14.31 8.71
C VAL A 27 15.80 -14.85 7.49
N SER A 28 16.47 -13.98 6.73
CA SER A 28 17.20 -14.33 5.51
C SER A 28 18.47 -13.49 5.40
N LEU A 29 19.55 -14.07 4.85
CA LEU A 29 20.77 -13.33 4.54
C LEU A 29 20.64 -12.45 3.28
N TYR A 30 19.60 -12.67 2.47
CA TYR A 30 19.38 -11.96 1.21
C TYR A 30 18.38 -10.80 1.30
N ILE A 31 17.59 -10.74 2.37
CA ILE A 31 16.53 -9.76 2.58
C ILE A 31 16.77 -9.12 3.96
N ALA A 32 17.05 -7.81 3.98
CA ALA A 32 17.36 -7.09 5.22
C ALA A 32 16.16 -7.08 6.17
N GLU A 33 15.06 -6.42 5.81
CA GLU A 33 13.85 -6.39 6.62
C GLU A 33 12.80 -7.32 5.98
N PHE A 34 12.75 -8.57 6.45
CA PHE A 34 12.00 -9.63 5.77
C PHE A 34 10.50 -9.35 5.70
N TRP A 35 9.86 -8.99 6.82
CA TRP A 35 8.43 -8.76 6.90
C TRP A 35 8.02 -7.46 6.21
N ASN A 36 8.81 -6.40 6.35
CA ASN A 36 8.64 -5.15 5.61
C ASN A 36 8.77 -5.39 4.10
N THR A 37 9.68 -6.25 3.66
CA THR A 37 9.84 -6.60 2.24
C THR A 37 8.65 -7.38 1.71
N VAL A 38 8.30 -8.53 2.31
CA VAL A 38 7.27 -9.42 1.73
C VAL A 38 5.86 -8.86 1.85
N SER A 39 5.61 -7.98 2.83
CA SER A 39 4.30 -7.30 2.97
C SER A 39 3.96 -6.44 1.75
N ASN A 40 4.96 -5.96 1.00
CA ASN A 40 4.76 -5.19 -0.23
C ASN A 40 4.11 -5.99 -1.38
N LEU A 41 4.05 -7.32 -1.31
CA LEU A 41 3.35 -8.15 -2.30
C LEU A 41 1.89 -7.69 -2.54
N ILE A 42 1.25 -7.17 -1.50
CA ILE A 42 -0.14 -6.67 -1.54
C ILE A 42 -0.28 -5.39 -2.37
N MET A 43 0.80 -4.62 -2.50
CA MET A 43 0.86 -3.41 -3.31
C MET A 43 1.31 -3.73 -4.74
N ILE A 44 1.81 -4.94 -5.01
CA ILE A 44 2.31 -5.35 -6.33
C ILE A 44 1.30 -6.22 -7.07
N LEU A 45 0.99 -7.41 -6.54
CA LEU A 45 0.25 -8.42 -7.29
C LEU A 45 -1.20 -7.99 -7.57
N PRO A 46 -1.98 -7.56 -6.56
CA PRO A 46 -3.37 -7.23 -6.82
C PRO A 46 -3.58 -5.98 -7.71
N PRO A 47 -2.77 -4.90 -7.59
CA PRO A 47 -2.81 -3.80 -8.55
C PRO A 47 -2.44 -4.23 -9.98
N ILE A 48 -1.44 -5.10 -10.18
CA ILE A 48 -1.14 -5.65 -11.52
C ILE A 48 -2.36 -6.40 -12.08
N CYS A 49 -3.01 -7.26 -11.28
CA CYS A 49 -4.24 -7.92 -11.69
C CYS A 49 -5.36 -6.91 -12.03
N GLY A 50 -5.51 -5.86 -11.22
CA GLY A 50 -6.46 -4.76 -11.46
C GLY A 50 -6.18 -4.02 -12.77
N ALA A 51 -4.92 -3.73 -13.09
CA ALA A 51 -4.50 -3.09 -14.33
C ALA A 51 -4.82 -3.97 -15.56
N ILE A 52 -4.48 -5.27 -15.49
CA ILE A 52 -4.78 -6.24 -16.56
C ILE A 52 -6.30 -6.34 -16.77
N GLN A 53 -7.08 -6.40 -15.70
CA GLN A 53 -8.54 -6.49 -15.80
C GLN A 53 -9.14 -5.21 -16.39
N THR A 54 -8.69 -4.05 -15.94
CA THR A 54 -9.11 -2.73 -16.47
C THR A 54 -8.82 -2.61 -17.95
N TYR A 55 -7.66 -3.10 -18.40
CA TYR A 55 -7.30 -3.15 -19.82
C TYR A 55 -8.22 -4.10 -20.62
N ARG A 56 -8.48 -5.31 -20.09
CA ARG A 56 -9.35 -6.31 -20.74
C ARG A 56 -10.79 -5.82 -20.90
N ASP A 57 -11.28 -5.05 -19.94
CA ASP A 57 -12.64 -4.48 -19.98
C ASP A 57 -12.73 -3.18 -20.80
N GLY A 58 -11.63 -2.75 -21.44
CA GLY A 58 -11.61 -1.57 -22.30
C GLY A 58 -11.84 -0.26 -21.56
N LEU A 59 -11.49 -0.20 -20.26
CA LEU A 59 -11.69 0.97 -19.41
C LEU A 59 -10.61 2.04 -19.63
N GLU A 60 -10.87 3.25 -19.14
CA GLU A 60 -10.01 4.41 -19.39
C GLU A 60 -8.58 4.21 -18.85
N PHE A 61 -7.57 4.51 -19.68
CA PHE A 61 -6.15 4.29 -19.37
C PHE A 61 -5.67 4.89 -18.05
N ARG A 62 -6.28 6.00 -17.59
CA ARG A 62 -5.97 6.61 -16.29
C ARG A 62 -6.09 5.65 -15.11
N TYR A 63 -7.01 4.69 -15.16
CA TYR A 63 -7.18 3.69 -14.10
C TYR A 63 -6.14 2.58 -14.19
N ILE A 64 -5.73 2.21 -15.41
CA ILE A 64 -4.60 1.31 -15.64
C ILE A 64 -3.33 1.93 -15.03
N PHE A 65 -3.06 3.19 -15.33
CA PHE A 65 -1.91 3.91 -14.75
C PHE A 65 -2.02 4.10 -13.23
N SER A 66 -3.23 4.25 -12.68
CA SER A 66 -3.42 4.33 -11.23
C SER A 66 -3.03 3.01 -10.53
N PHE A 67 -3.45 1.87 -11.09
CA PHE A 67 -3.05 0.55 -10.58
C PHE A 67 -1.55 0.26 -10.77
N LEU A 68 -0.99 0.59 -11.94
CA LEU A 68 0.44 0.42 -12.19
C LEU A 68 1.29 1.36 -11.33
N GLY A 69 0.80 2.56 -11.03
CA GLY A 69 1.44 3.48 -10.10
C GLY A 69 1.54 2.89 -8.69
N LEU A 70 0.46 2.29 -8.19
CA LEU A 70 0.48 1.58 -6.90
C LEU A 70 1.46 0.39 -6.90
N ALA A 71 1.50 -0.38 -8.00
CA ALA A 71 2.49 -1.46 -8.17
C ALA A 71 3.93 -0.95 -8.19
N ALA A 72 4.19 0.19 -8.83
CA ALA A 72 5.51 0.80 -8.86
C ALA A 72 5.96 1.24 -7.46
N VAL A 73 5.07 1.83 -6.64
CA VAL A 73 5.35 2.14 -5.24
C VAL A 73 5.70 0.86 -4.46
N GLY A 74 4.92 -0.21 -4.60
CA GLY A 74 5.20 -1.48 -3.93
C GLY A 74 6.54 -2.11 -4.35
N ILE A 75 6.92 -2.01 -5.63
CA ILE A 75 8.22 -2.50 -6.12
C ILE A 75 9.37 -1.66 -5.55
N GLY A 76 9.21 -0.33 -5.50
CA GLY A 76 10.20 0.56 -4.88
C GLY A 76 10.43 0.21 -3.41
N SER A 77 9.34 0.11 -2.64
CA SER A 77 9.37 -0.29 -1.23
C SER A 77 10.00 -1.67 -1.03
N TRP A 78 9.65 -2.66 -1.85
CA TRP A 78 10.29 -3.98 -1.79
C TRP A 78 11.80 -3.89 -1.98
N CYS A 79 12.27 -3.21 -3.04
CA CYS A 79 13.69 -3.06 -3.32
C CYS A 79 14.42 -2.35 -2.17
N PHE A 80 13.79 -1.34 -1.57
CA PHE A 80 14.34 -0.64 -0.42
C PHE A 80 14.48 -1.55 0.80
N HIS A 81 13.40 -2.14 1.30
CA HIS A 81 13.44 -2.99 2.51
C HIS A 81 14.29 -4.25 2.33
N MET A 82 14.45 -4.74 1.10
CA MET A 82 15.33 -5.87 0.82
C MET A 82 16.81 -5.51 0.97
N THR A 83 17.20 -4.28 0.64
CA THR A 83 18.60 -3.90 0.46
C THR A 83 19.12 -2.87 1.47
N LEU A 84 18.26 -1.97 1.97
CA LEU A 84 18.59 -0.79 2.77
C LEU A 84 19.67 0.11 2.13
N LEU A 85 19.66 0.19 0.80
CA LEU A 85 20.54 1.06 0.03
C LEU A 85 19.88 2.40 -0.26
N TYR A 86 20.65 3.50 -0.18
CA TYR A 86 20.17 4.85 -0.44
C TYR A 86 19.51 5.02 -1.81
N GLU A 87 20.07 4.38 -2.84
CA GLU A 87 19.52 4.42 -4.21
C GLU A 87 18.14 3.76 -4.28
N MET A 88 17.91 2.71 -3.50
CA MET A 88 16.62 2.04 -3.41
C MET A 88 15.66 2.80 -2.50
N GLN A 89 16.16 3.46 -1.45
CA GLN A 89 15.37 4.40 -0.65
C GLN A 89 14.82 5.53 -1.54
N LEU A 90 15.62 6.05 -2.47
CA LEU A 90 15.12 7.01 -3.46
C LEU A 90 14.02 6.39 -4.33
N LEU A 91 14.11 5.13 -4.73
CA LEU A 91 13.06 4.49 -5.51
C LEU A 91 11.73 4.32 -4.75
N ASP A 92 11.80 4.11 -3.43
CA ASP A 92 10.63 4.00 -2.54
C ASP A 92 10.06 5.38 -2.17
N GLU A 93 10.92 6.29 -1.75
CA GLU A 93 10.52 7.60 -1.24
C GLU A 93 10.31 8.65 -2.33
N LEU A 94 11.02 8.64 -3.47
CA LEU A 94 10.80 9.66 -4.52
C LEU A 94 9.35 9.67 -5.05
N PRO A 95 8.68 8.52 -5.27
CA PRO A 95 7.26 8.51 -5.63
C PRO A 95 6.32 9.04 -4.54
N MET A 96 6.72 8.99 -3.26
CA MET A 96 5.85 9.28 -2.10
C MET A 96 6.16 10.60 -1.37
N ILE A 97 7.41 11.09 -1.41
CA ILE A 97 7.95 11.99 -0.38
C ILE A 97 8.71 13.22 -0.94
N TYR A 98 9.48 13.16 -2.03
CA TYR A 98 10.44 14.26 -2.30
C TYR A 98 9.88 15.51 -3.00
N SER A 99 9.35 16.43 -2.19
CA SER A 99 9.81 17.81 -2.05
C SER A 99 8.87 18.51 -1.08
N THR A 100 9.35 19.33 -0.15
CA THR A 100 8.54 19.98 0.90
C THR A 100 7.34 20.77 0.36
N CYS A 101 7.40 21.26 -0.89
CA CYS A 101 6.26 21.83 -1.61
C CYS A 101 5.33 20.76 -2.20
N VAL A 102 5.88 19.63 -2.67
CA VAL A 102 5.14 18.46 -3.16
C VAL A 102 4.45 17.73 -2.01
N PHE A 103 4.97 17.67 -0.79
CA PHE A 103 4.26 17.07 0.35
C PHE A 103 2.96 17.80 0.70
N VAL A 104 2.99 19.13 0.71
CA VAL A 104 1.78 19.94 0.90
C VAL A 104 0.85 19.77 -0.28
N MET A 105 1.36 19.78 -1.51
CA MET A 105 0.55 19.60 -2.72
C MET A 105 -0.03 18.20 -2.86
N TYR A 106 0.71 17.16 -2.50
CA TYR A 106 0.33 15.75 -2.52
C TYR A 106 -0.62 15.46 -1.36
N GLY A 107 -0.29 15.91 -0.14
CA GLY A 107 -1.20 15.86 0.99
C GLY A 107 -2.51 16.60 0.72
N ALA A 108 -2.45 17.79 0.11
CA ALA A 108 -3.63 18.54 -0.32
C ALA A 108 -4.37 17.85 -1.47
N LEU A 109 -3.68 17.22 -2.42
CA LEU A 109 -4.28 16.44 -3.49
C LEU A 109 -5.01 15.23 -2.93
N VAL A 110 -4.35 14.42 -2.09
CA VAL A 110 -4.95 13.25 -1.42
C VAL A 110 -6.12 13.70 -0.55
N ALA A 111 -5.98 14.77 0.24
CA ALA A 111 -7.07 15.33 1.03
C ALA A 111 -8.23 15.78 0.14
N CYS A 112 -7.96 16.44 -0.99
CA CYS A 112 -8.97 16.86 -1.97
C CYS A 112 -9.68 15.64 -2.60
N LEU A 113 -8.95 14.60 -2.98
CA LEU A 113 -9.50 13.35 -3.52
C LEU A 113 -10.39 12.65 -2.48
N VAL A 114 -9.94 12.58 -1.22
CA VAL A 114 -10.72 12.02 -0.11
C VAL A 114 -11.96 12.84 0.16
N MET A 115 -11.85 14.16 0.33
CA MET A 115 -12.99 15.06 0.56
C MET A 115 -14.02 14.97 -0.57
N ARG A 116 -13.56 14.96 -1.83
CA ARG A 116 -14.42 14.80 -3.00
C ARG A 116 -15.11 13.43 -3.02
N SER A 117 -14.38 12.37 -2.70
CA SER A 117 -14.94 11.02 -2.63
C SER A 117 -16.01 10.92 -1.54
N VAL A 118 -15.73 11.46 -0.35
CA VAL A 118 -16.70 11.56 0.77
C VAL A 118 -17.94 12.35 0.35
N PHE A 119 -17.77 13.49 -0.33
CA PHE A 119 -18.91 14.26 -0.84
C PHE A 119 -19.76 13.43 -1.82
N ILE A 120 -19.14 12.77 -2.81
CA ILE A 120 -19.84 11.96 -3.80
C ILE A 120 -20.61 10.81 -3.15
N VAL A 121 -20.00 10.06 -2.22
CA VAL A 121 -20.70 8.95 -1.56
C VAL A 121 -21.73 9.43 -0.53
N THR A 122 -21.60 10.64 0.00
CA THR A 122 -22.60 11.19 0.91
C THR A 122 -23.84 11.65 0.14
N TRP A 123 -23.66 12.35 -0.97
CA TRP A 123 -24.74 13.08 -1.64
C TRP A 123 -25.20 12.51 -2.99
N VAL A 124 -24.35 11.77 -3.71
CA VAL A 124 -24.63 11.30 -5.07
C VAL A 124 -24.84 9.78 -5.12
N TYR A 125 -23.91 9.01 -4.55
CA TYR A 125 -23.91 7.54 -4.61
C TYR A 125 -23.84 6.89 -3.22
N PRO A 126 -24.90 6.99 -2.40
CA PRO A 126 -24.90 6.53 -1.00
C PRO A 126 -24.65 5.03 -0.80
N TRP A 127 -24.92 4.20 -1.80
CA TRP A 127 -24.60 2.77 -1.74
C TRP A 127 -23.09 2.47 -1.76
N LEU A 128 -22.25 3.44 -2.17
CA LEU A 128 -20.78 3.29 -2.17
C LEU A 128 -20.11 3.72 -0.85
N ARG A 129 -20.89 4.16 0.15
CA ARG A 129 -20.37 4.64 1.44
C ARG A 129 -19.51 3.60 2.15
N THR A 130 -19.97 2.35 2.20
CA THR A 130 -19.22 1.27 2.86
C THR A 130 -17.84 1.12 2.24
N LEU A 131 -17.72 1.04 0.91
CA LEU A 131 -16.43 0.93 0.23
C LEU A 131 -15.52 2.13 0.54
N CYS A 132 -16.06 3.35 0.51
CA CYS A 132 -15.30 4.56 0.80
C CYS A 132 -14.78 4.62 2.24
N TYR A 133 -15.65 4.36 3.23
CA TYR A 133 -15.25 4.40 4.64
C TYR A 133 -14.35 3.23 5.01
N THR A 134 -14.55 2.04 4.44
CA THR A 134 -13.63 0.91 4.62
C THR A 134 -12.24 1.24 4.09
N SER A 135 -12.13 1.80 2.87
CA SER A 135 -10.86 2.26 2.30
C SER A 135 -10.17 3.28 3.22
N LEU A 136 -10.90 4.29 3.69
CA LEU A 136 -10.36 5.34 4.56
C LEU A 136 -9.92 4.80 5.93
N CYS A 137 -10.76 4.02 6.60
CA CYS A 137 -10.46 3.47 7.93
C CYS A 137 -9.26 2.52 7.90
N ILE A 138 -9.16 1.65 6.89
CA ILE A 138 -8.01 0.75 6.75
C ILE A 138 -6.74 1.56 6.52
N PHE A 139 -6.77 2.57 5.65
CA PHE A 139 -5.59 3.42 5.42
C PHE A 139 -5.13 4.14 6.70
N LEU A 140 -6.07 4.73 7.45
CA LEU A 140 -5.78 5.40 8.72
C LEU A 140 -5.27 4.45 9.81
N LEU A 141 -5.79 3.21 9.85
CA LEU A 141 -5.27 2.17 10.74
C LEU A 141 -3.82 1.84 10.43
N GLY A 142 -3.48 1.72 9.14
CA GLY A 142 -2.10 1.61 8.71
C GLY A 142 -1.28 2.75 9.31
N PHE A 143 -1.70 4.00 9.08
CA PHE A 143 -0.95 5.18 9.54
C PHE A 143 -0.73 5.19 11.05
N LEU A 144 -1.73 4.76 11.81
CA LEU A 144 -1.61 4.58 13.25
C LEU A 144 -0.51 3.56 13.60
N LEU A 145 -0.52 2.39 12.96
CA LEU A 145 0.48 1.34 13.21
C LEU A 145 1.89 1.79 12.84
N TRP A 146 2.06 2.50 11.72
CA TRP A 146 3.34 3.10 11.34
C TRP A 146 3.87 4.05 12.42
N ASN A 147 3.02 4.91 13.01
CA ASN A 147 3.45 5.79 14.09
C ASN A 147 3.82 5.01 15.36
N ILE A 148 3.09 3.93 15.68
CA ILE A 148 3.40 3.08 16.84
C ILE A 148 4.77 2.42 16.64
N ASP A 149 5.06 1.91 15.44
CA ASP A 149 6.35 1.30 15.09
C ASP A 149 7.51 2.30 15.32
N ASN A 150 7.35 3.54 14.86
CA ASN A 150 8.36 4.59 14.99
C ASN A 150 8.57 5.07 16.44
N ILE A 151 7.48 5.28 17.18
CA ILE A 151 7.55 5.88 18.53
C ILE A 151 7.97 4.84 19.58
N PHE A 152 7.47 3.60 19.47
CA PHE A 152 7.66 2.56 20.50
C PHE A 152 8.65 1.47 20.08
N CYS A 153 9.54 1.74 19.13
CA CYS A 153 10.41 0.73 18.55
C CYS A 153 11.23 -0.06 19.59
N ASP A 154 11.87 0.63 20.54
CA ASP A 154 12.69 -0.03 21.56
C ASP A 154 11.88 -1.00 22.43
N SER A 155 10.64 -0.62 22.76
CA SER A 155 9.71 -1.46 23.52
C SER A 155 9.21 -2.66 22.70
N LEU A 156 8.98 -2.46 21.41
CA LEU A 156 8.59 -3.53 20.48
C LEU A 156 9.72 -4.55 20.36
N ARG A 157 10.96 -4.11 20.08
CA ARG A 157 12.14 -4.99 20.00
C ARG A 157 12.39 -5.74 21.31
N ALA A 158 12.27 -5.08 22.47
CA ALA A 158 12.39 -5.75 23.77
C ALA A 158 11.32 -6.84 23.97
N SER A 159 10.09 -6.59 23.50
CA SER A 159 9.01 -7.58 23.55
C SER A 159 9.28 -8.77 22.63
N ARG A 160 9.86 -8.55 21.45
CA ARG A 160 10.22 -9.63 20.50
C ARG A 160 11.28 -10.59 21.04
N GLN A 161 12.16 -10.12 21.93
CA GLN A 161 13.19 -10.96 22.56
C GLN A 161 12.64 -11.88 23.65
N SER A 162 11.51 -11.52 24.26
CA SER A 162 10.94 -12.23 25.43
C SER A 162 9.69 -13.06 25.11
N LEU A 163 9.05 -12.80 23.96
CA LEU A 163 7.79 -13.45 23.57
C LEU A 163 7.98 -14.45 22.43
N PRO A 164 6.99 -15.36 22.21
CA PRO A 164 7.07 -16.37 21.15
C PRO A 164 7.23 -15.76 19.74
N PRO A 165 7.81 -16.50 18.78
CA PRO A 165 8.08 -16.01 17.42
C PRO A 165 6.85 -15.42 16.69
N ALA A 166 5.64 -15.92 16.99
CA ALA A 166 4.40 -15.38 16.44
C ALA A 166 4.18 -13.91 16.83
N VAL A 167 4.52 -13.52 18.06
CA VAL A 167 4.46 -12.12 18.51
C VAL A 167 5.52 -11.29 17.79
N GLY A 168 6.65 -11.90 17.44
CA GLY A 168 7.67 -11.31 16.58
C GLY A 168 7.10 -10.78 15.26
N VAL A 169 6.31 -11.59 14.57
CA VAL A 169 5.66 -11.20 13.30
C VAL A 169 4.55 -10.17 13.53
N LEU A 170 3.71 -10.36 14.55
CA LEU A 170 2.58 -9.48 14.83
C LEU A 170 3.01 -8.05 15.20
N THR A 171 4.19 -7.89 15.79
CA THR A 171 4.73 -6.59 16.21
C THR A 171 5.54 -5.87 15.13
N GLN A 172 5.62 -6.40 13.90
CA GLN A 172 6.19 -5.69 12.74
C GLN A 172 5.16 -4.69 12.19
N PHE A 173 4.90 -3.61 12.92
CA PHE A 173 3.84 -2.68 12.60
C PHE A 173 4.10 -1.88 11.31
N HIS A 174 5.36 -1.73 10.93
CA HIS A 174 5.71 -1.20 9.61
C HIS A 174 5.26 -2.12 8.45
N ALA A 175 5.39 -3.45 8.60
CA ALA A 175 4.87 -4.40 7.62
C ALA A 175 3.31 -4.34 7.53
N TRP A 176 2.64 -4.16 8.66
CA TRP A 176 1.19 -3.95 8.67
C TRP A 176 0.77 -2.63 8.01
N TRP A 177 1.61 -1.60 8.10
CA TRP A 177 1.41 -0.34 7.36
C TRP A 177 1.35 -0.58 5.85
N HIS A 178 2.27 -1.36 5.26
CA HIS A 178 2.22 -1.70 3.83
C HIS A 178 0.92 -2.42 3.46
N ILE A 179 0.50 -3.39 4.28
CA ILE A 179 -0.73 -4.15 4.06
C ILE A 179 -1.95 -3.24 4.06
N PHE A 180 -2.09 -2.41 5.09
CA PHE A 180 -3.27 -1.58 5.25
C PHE A 180 -3.31 -0.39 4.30
N THR A 181 -2.19 0.29 4.08
CA THR A 181 -2.16 1.40 3.10
C THR A 181 -2.27 0.91 1.67
N GLY A 182 -1.66 -0.22 1.33
CA GLY A 182 -1.79 -0.87 0.04
C GLY A 182 -3.23 -1.27 -0.26
N LEU A 183 -3.88 -1.95 0.69
CA LEU A 183 -5.31 -2.31 0.57
C LEU A 183 -6.20 -1.07 0.53
N GLY A 184 -5.98 -0.10 1.42
CA GLY A 184 -6.74 1.16 1.45
C GLY A 184 -6.67 1.93 0.13
N SER A 185 -5.46 2.06 -0.43
CA SER A 185 -5.22 2.71 -1.72
C SER A 185 -5.86 1.94 -2.88
N TYR A 186 -5.73 0.61 -2.89
CA TYR A 186 -6.37 -0.24 -3.89
C TYR A 186 -7.90 -0.08 -3.89
N LEU A 187 -8.52 -0.12 -2.70
CA LEU A 187 -9.96 0.08 -2.56
C LEU A 187 -10.39 1.50 -2.99
N HIS A 188 -9.53 2.50 -2.79
CA HIS A 188 -9.79 3.86 -3.27
C HIS A 188 -9.77 3.95 -4.81
N ILE A 189 -8.84 3.27 -5.47
CA ILE A 189 -8.82 3.17 -6.94
C ILE A 189 -10.09 2.46 -7.44
N LEU A 190 -10.50 1.36 -6.80
CA LEU A 190 -11.75 0.68 -7.13
C LEU A 190 -12.98 1.57 -6.94
N LEU A 191 -13.04 2.34 -5.84
CA LEU A 191 -14.12 3.31 -5.61
C LEU A 191 -14.19 4.33 -6.75
N SER A 192 -13.04 4.90 -7.13
CA SER A 192 -12.96 5.88 -8.23
C SER A 192 -13.40 5.27 -9.57
N LEU A 193 -12.99 4.03 -9.85
CA LEU A 193 -13.39 3.30 -11.05
C LEU A 193 -14.89 2.98 -11.05
N GLN A 194 -15.45 2.58 -9.91
CA GLN A 194 -16.88 2.30 -9.73
C GLN A 194 -17.73 3.55 -9.93
N ILE A 195 -17.34 4.67 -9.33
CA ILE A 195 -18.02 5.97 -9.48
C ILE A 195 -18.04 6.38 -10.96
N ARG A 196 -16.88 6.28 -11.64
CA ARG A 196 -16.77 6.65 -13.06
C ARG A 196 -17.55 5.73 -13.98
N SER A 197 -17.49 4.43 -13.75
CA SER A 197 -18.25 3.44 -14.53
C SER A 197 -19.75 3.67 -14.39
N THR A 198 -20.21 3.95 -13.17
CA THR A 198 -21.62 4.30 -12.89
C THR A 198 -22.02 5.60 -13.60
N TYR A 199 -21.18 6.63 -13.55
CA TYR A 199 -21.43 7.91 -14.23
C TYR A 199 -21.56 7.74 -15.75
N LEU A 200 -20.73 6.88 -16.35
CA LEU A 200 -20.79 6.52 -17.77
C LEU A 200 -21.93 5.55 -18.12
N LYS A 201 -22.80 5.21 -17.16
CA LYS A 201 -23.93 4.27 -17.30
C LYS A 201 -23.51 2.84 -17.67
N TYR A 202 -22.27 2.46 -17.37
CA TYR A 202 -21.88 1.05 -17.37
C TYR A 202 -22.50 0.34 -16.15
N ARG A 203 -22.57 -0.99 -16.22
CA ARG A 203 -23.00 -1.86 -15.13
C ARG A 203 -21.79 -2.58 -14.53
N PRO A 204 -21.06 -1.91 -13.61
CA PRO A 204 -19.94 -2.55 -12.95
C PRO A 204 -20.43 -3.59 -11.93
N ASN A 205 -19.80 -4.76 -11.94
CA ASN A 205 -20.02 -5.85 -11.01
C ASN A 205 -18.70 -6.15 -10.28
N VAL A 206 -18.74 -6.25 -8.96
CA VAL A 206 -17.56 -6.63 -8.16
C VAL A 206 -17.47 -8.15 -8.12
N LYS A 207 -16.37 -8.69 -8.67
CA LYS A 207 -16.01 -10.10 -8.55
C LYS A 207 -14.85 -10.26 -7.59
N PHE A 208 -14.66 -11.45 -7.05
CA PHE A 208 -13.53 -11.75 -6.17
C PHE A 208 -12.53 -12.66 -6.87
N LEU A 209 -11.35 -12.14 -7.17
CA LEU A 209 -10.21 -12.92 -7.65
C LEU A 209 -9.75 -13.87 -6.55
N CYS A 210 -9.68 -15.16 -6.88
CA CYS A 210 -9.38 -16.24 -5.93
C CYS A 210 -10.29 -16.25 -4.68
N GLY A 211 -11.49 -15.66 -4.76
CA GLY A 211 -12.43 -15.58 -3.63
C GLY A 211 -12.05 -14.57 -2.54
N VAL A 212 -10.93 -13.84 -2.67
CA VAL A 212 -10.39 -12.97 -1.62
C VAL A 212 -10.30 -11.52 -2.08
N TRP A 213 -9.84 -11.28 -3.31
CA TRP A 213 -9.48 -9.93 -3.73
C TRP A 213 -10.55 -9.30 -4.64
N PRO A 214 -11.14 -8.15 -4.29
CA PRO A 214 -12.20 -7.56 -5.10
C PRO A 214 -11.63 -6.99 -6.40
N THR A 215 -12.27 -7.28 -7.53
CA THR A 215 -11.97 -6.70 -8.84
C THR A 215 -13.27 -6.21 -9.48
N LEU A 216 -13.20 -5.07 -10.18
CA LEU A 216 -14.34 -4.52 -10.88
C LEU A 216 -14.37 -5.06 -12.30
N HIS A 217 -15.51 -5.60 -12.70
CA HIS A 217 -15.76 -6.08 -14.07
C HIS A 217 -16.94 -5.33 -14.66
N ILE A 218 -16.86 -4.98 -15.94
CA ILE A 218 -18.02 -4.42 -16.66
C ILE A 218 -18.83 -5.55 -17.28
N GLU A 219 -20.14 -5.58 -17.00
CA GLU A 219 -21.03 -6.48 -17.73
C GLU A 219 -21.09 -6.09 -19.21
N PRO A 220 -20.94 -7.05 -20.15
CA PRO A 220 -21.14 -6.77 -21.56
C PRO A 220 -22.53 -6.18 -21.79
N GLN A 221 -22.63 -5.07 -22.52
CA GLN A 221 -23.93 -4.60 -22.98
C GLN A 221 -24.51 -5.68 -23.90
N LYS A 222 -25.67 -6.25 -23.53
CA LYS A 222 -26.45 -7.09 -24.44
C LYS A 222 -26.79 -6.22 -25.66
N THR A 223 -26.18 -6.50 -26.80
CA THR A 223 -26.61 -5.97 -28.08
C THR A 223 -28.01 -6.52 -28.33
N SER A 224 -29.03 -5.68 -28.16
CA SER A 224 -30.41 -5.95 -28.57
C SER A 224 -30.55 -5.78 -30.07
#